data_AF-A0A841J6J5-F1
#
_entry.id   AF-A0A841J6J5-F1
#
_cell.length_a   1.000
_cell.length_b   1.000
_cell.length_c   1.000
_cell.angle_alpha   90.00
_cell.angle_beta   90.00
_cell.angle_gamma   90.00
#
_symmetry.space_group_name_H-M   'P 1'
#
loop_
_entity.id
_entity.type
_entity.pdbx_description
1 polymer ?
#
loop_
_entity_poly.entity_id
_entity_poly.type
_entity_poly.pdbx_seq_one_letter_code
_entity_poly.pdbx_strand_id
1 'polypeptide(L)'
;MKKTFFFLLVTVFCACKKNDQEVNIKNEKLSVNAAIDYRQEMRNFVIGISKYAKAINIKFAVIPQNGIQLVTTDGEHSGAPSAAYLNAIDGNGQEDLYYGYENDDVATSPSVTADIRGYLDISKKNGKKILVTDYCSTPSNMTRSYQVNGANGYISFAADQRELNNIPGFPAKINNENANVISSLSDAKNFLYLINSTDNFNSKAEFIKAVTATNYDALIMDLYFDKTAFTSAEINALKSKANGGKRLVISYMSIGEAENYRYYWQKSWKPGNPVWLDAENPQWKGNYKVKYWNKDWQNIIYGNDSSYLKKILNANFDGVYLDIIDAFEYYENR
;
A
#
# COMPACT_ATOMS: atom_id res chain seq x y z
N MET A 1 71.46 47.93 15.06
CA MET A 1 72.51 47.32 14.20
C MET A 1 71.81 46.72 12.99
N LYS A 2 71.63 47.37 11.82
CA LYS A 2 72.59 47.87 10.80
C LYS A 2 73.68 46.88 10.38
N LYS A 3 73.50 46.28 9.20
CA LYS A 3 74.42 46.06 8.05
C LYS A 3 73.63 45.27 6.97
N THR A 4 73.12 45.80 5.84
CA THR A 4 73.76 46.44 4.65
C THR A 4 74.66 45.42 3.94
N PHE A 5 74.63 45.06 2.64
CA PHE A 5 73.98 45.47 1.37
C PHE A 5 74.35 44.38 0.32
N PHE A 6 73.64 44.23 -0.81
CA PHE A 6 74.33 44.30 -2.12
C PHE A 6 73.40 44.64 -3.30
N PHE A 7 73.96 45.44 -4.20
CA PHE A 7 73.47 46.05 -5.44
C PHE A 7 73.47 45.02 -6.59
N LEU A 8 72.46 44.99 -7.48
CA LEU A 8 72.41 45.61 -8.82
C LEU A 8 73.42 45.07 -9.87
N LEU A 9 72.92 44.42 -10.95
CA LEU A 9 73.17 44.69 -12.40
C LEU A 9 72.61 43.52 -13.26
N VAL A 10 71.54 43.74 -14.04
CA VAL A 10 71.50 43.91 -15.52
C VAL A 10 72.18 42.80 -16.34
N THR A 11 71.41 42.00 -17.08
CA THR A 11 71.38 42.03 -18.57
C THR A 11 70.24 41.17 -19.15
N VAL A 12 69.65 41.75 -20.19
CA VAL A 12 68.57 41.33 -21.09
C VAL A 12 69.07 40.29 -22.10
N PHE A 13 68.25 39.32 -22.54
CA PHE A 13 67.87 39.18 -23.96
C PHE A 13 66.78 38.14 -24.21
N CYS A 14 65.90 38.54 -25.13
CA CYS A 14 64.71 37.91 -25.68
C CYS A 14 64.83 36.44 -26.11
N ALA A 15 63.71 35.73 -26.02
CA ALA A 15 63.07 35.19 -27.23
C ALA A 15 61.61 34.82 -26.93
N CYS A 16 60.67 35.54 -27.53
CA CYS A 16 59.29 35.08 -27.67
C CYS A 16 59.25 33.86 -28.61
N LYS A 17 58.64 32.76 -28.15
CA LYS A 17 57.94 31.82 -29.03
C LYS A 17 56.54 31.60 -28.46
N LYS A 18 55.54 31.94 -29.30
CA LYS A 18 54.15 31.56 -29.11
C LYS A 18 54.05 30.05 -28.93
N ASN A 19 53.24 29.61 -27.98
CA ASN A 19 52.64 28.30 -28.05
C ASN A 19 51.16 28.43 -27.70
N ASP A 20 50.32 28.15 -28.69
CA ASP A 20 48.89 28.02 -28.54
C ASP A 20 48.62 26.83 -27.62
N GLN A 21 48.01 27.06 -26.46
CA GLN A 21 47.40 25.99 -25.68
C GLN A 21 45.89 26.14 -25.76
N GLU A 22 45.29 25.22 -26.50
CA GLU A 22 43.86 24.93 -26.47
C GLU A 22 43.39 24.75 -25.04
N VAL A 23 42.44 25.59 -24.62
CA VAL A 23 41.72 25.43 -23.37
C VAL A 23 40.78 24.23 -23.54
N ASN A 24 41.20 23.07 -23.02
CA ASN A 24 40.37 21.89 -22.94
C ASN A 24 39.35 22.07 -21.80
N ILE A 25 38.25 22.76 -22.11
CA ILE A 25 37.08 22.82 -21.22
C ILE A 25 36.44 21.43 -21.23
N LYS A 26 36.85 20.59 -20.27
CA LYS A 26 36.06 19.41 -19.93
C LYS A 26 34.72 19.89 -19.40
N ASN A 27 33.71 19.84 -20.27
CA ASN A 27 32.31 19.82 -19.89
C ASN A 27 32.08 18.57 -19.03
N GLU A 28 32.30 18.68 -17.73
CA GLU A 28 31.71 17.76 -16.76
C GLU A 28 30.19 17.95 -16.83
N LYS A 29 29.54 17.14 -17.68
CA LYS A 29 28.14 16.79 -17.48
C LYS A 29 28.02 16.18 -16.08
N LEU A 30 27.61 16.99 -15.12
CA LEU A 30 27.00 16.52 -13.88
C LEU A 30 25.69 15.81 -14.24
N SER A 31 25.77 14.55 -14.68
CA SER A 31 24.63 13.64 -14.66
C SER A 31 24.61 12.95 -13.31
N VAL A 32 24.22 13.68 -12.27
CA VAL A 32 23.80 13.05 -11.03
C VAL A 32 22.38 12.55 -11.28
N ASN A 33 22.25 11.39 -11.94
CA ASN A 33 21.04 10.59 -11.76
C ASN A 33 21.09 10.13 -10.31
N ALA A 34 20.47 10.88 -9.40
CA ALA A 34 20.27 10.41 -8.04
C ALA A 34 19.54 9.06 -8.13
N ALA A 35 20.09 8.03 -7.47
CA ALA A 35 19.41 6.74 -7.36
C ALA A 35 18.01 6.98 -6.78
N ILE A 36 16.99 6.35 -7.37
CA ILE A 36 15.60 6.50 -6.92
C ILE A 36 15.48 5.83 -5.54
N ASP A 37 15.01 6.58 -4.55
CA ASP A 37 14.58 6.02 -3.27
C ASP A 37 13.17 5.45 -3.42
N TYR A 38 13.09 4.17 -3.76
CA TYR A 38 11.86 3.46 -4.04
C TYR A 38 10.89 3.47 -2.84
N ARG A 39 11.41 3.33 -1.62
CA ARG A 39 10.60 3.42 -0.39
C ARG A 39 10.00 4.81 -0.25
N GLN A 40 10.79 5.86 -0.42
CA GLN A 40 10.31 7.23 -0.33
C GLN A 40 9.30 7.56 -1.44
N GLU A 41 9.50 7.05 -2.65
CA GLU A 41 8.53 7.23 -3.74
C GLU A 41 7.19 6.53 -3.44
N MET A 42 7.19 5.32 -2.88
CA MET A 42 5.96 4.67 -2.45
C MET A 42 5.27 5.43 -1.31
N ARG A 43 6.04 5.95 -0.34
CA ARG A 43 5.49 6.84 0.70
C ARG A 43 4.86 8.08 0.11
N ASN A 44 5.54 8.75 -0.82
CA ASN A 44 5.03 9.95 -1.50
C ASN A 44 3.74 9.64 -2.26
N PHE A 45 3.67 8.48 -2.90
CA PHE A 45 2.48 8.05 -3.63
C PHE A 45 1.28 7.86 -2.70
N VAL A 46 1.43 7.12 -1.60
CA VAL A 46 0.37 6.94 -0.58
C VAL A 46 -0.04 8.27 0.05
N ILE A 47 0.93 9.17 0.33
CA ILE A 47 0.64 10.53 0.83
C ILE A 47 -0.20 11.31 -0.19
N GLY A 48 0.10 11.20 -1.49
CA GLY A 48 -0.66 11.84 -2.56
C GLY A 48 -2.09 11.33 -2.66
N ILE A 49 -2.26 10.00 -2.63
CA ILE A 49 -3.57 9.31 -2.57
C ILE A 49 -4.39 9.82 -1.39
N SER A 50 -3.78 9.84 -0.20
CA SER A 50 -4.44 10.30 1.03
C SER A 50 -4.86 11.76 0.98
N LYS A 51 -3.96 12.66 0.53
CA LYS A 51 -4.29 14.09 0.38
C LYS A 51 -5.47 14.30 -0.57
N TYR A 52 -5.48 13.61 -1.71
CA TYR A 52 -6.58 13.73 -2.68
C TYR A 52 -7.91 13.21 -2.11
N ALA A 53 -7.90 12.02 -1.51
CA ALA A 53 -9.11 11.44 -0.91
C ALA A 53 -9.67 12.32 0.21
N LYS A 54 -8.80 12.74 1.14
CA LYS A 54 -9.20 13.51 2.34
C LYS A 54 -9.60 14.94 2.04
N ALA A 55 -9.20 15.50 0.90
CA ALA A 55 -9.72 16.77 0.40
C ALA A 55 -11.20 16.67 -0.04
N ILE A 56 -11.66 15.48 -0.44
CA ILE A 56 -13.04 15.22 -0.88
C ILE A 56 -13.88 14.70 0.29
N ASN A 57 -13.34 13.77 1.08
CA ASN A 57 -13.96 13.24 2.29
C ASN A 57 -12.91 13.14 3.40
N ILE A 58 -12.96 14.07 4.36
CA ILE A 58 -11.99 14.16 5.46
C ILE A 58 -11.92 12.90 6.34
N LYS A 59 -12.97 12.07 6.33
CA LYS A 59 -13.04 10.81 7.09
C LYS A 59 -12.61 9.58 6.28
N PHE A 60 -12.19 9.76 5.02
CA PHE A 60 -11.83 8.64 4.15
C PHE A 60 -10.59 7.93 4.66
N ALA A 61 -10.73 6.64 4.99
CA ALA A 61 -9.64 5.84 5.54
C ALA A 61 -8.65 5.41 4.45
N VAL A 62 -7.35 5.47 4.75
CA VAL A 62 -6.27 4.99 3.86
C VAL A 62 -5.47 3.92 4.58
N ILE A 63 -5.46 2.71 4.02
CA ILE A 63 -4.92 1.50 4.67
C ILE A 63 -3.97 0.77 3.70
N PRO A 64 -2.67 1.05 3.71
CA PRO A 64 -1.67 0.21 3.02
C PRO A 64 -1.62 -1.22 3.58
N GLN A 65 -1.58 -2.20 2.69
CA GLN A 65 -1.36 -3.62 2.98
C GLN A 65 0.09 -4.02 2.73
N ASN A 66 0.66 -4.80 3.66
CA ASN A 66 2.04 -5.28 3.63
C ASN A 66 3.03 -4.10 3.49
N GLY A 67 4.26 -4.34 3.01
CA GLY A 67 5.29 -3.30 2.86
C GLY A 67 5.51 -2.47 4.13
N ILE A 68 5.35 -3.11 5.30
CA ILE A 68 5.24 -2.43 6.60
C ILE A 68 6.51 -1.65 6.96
N GLN A 69 7.64 -1.97 6.35
CA GLN A 69 8.91 -1.27 6.50
C GLN A 69 8.82 0.22 6.14
N LEU A 70 7.83 0.65 5.34
CA LEU A 70 7.63 2.06 5.02
C LEU A 70 7.28 2.94 6.23
N VAL A 71 6.90 2.35 7.37
CA VAL A 71 6.62 3.09 8.60
C VAL A 71 7.87 3.69 9.23
N THR A 72 9.09 3.29 8.82
CA THR A 72 10.36 3.87 9.27
C THR A 72 11.13 4.52 8.13
N THR A 73 11.95 5.53 8.43
CA THR A 73 12.66 6.33 7.42
C THR A 73 13.66 5.52 6.59
N ASP A 74 14.32 4.55 7.23
CA ASP A 74 15.40 3.71 6.69
C ASP A 74 14.95 2.29 6.31
N GLY A 75 13.70 1.91 6.59
CA GLY A 75 13.19 0.57 6.33
C GLY A 75 13.50 -0.46 7.41
N GLU A 76 14.12 -0.05 8.52
CA GLU A 76 14.48 -0.94 9.64
C GLU A 76 13.51 -0.75 10.82
N HIS A 77 13.14 -1.82 11.54
CA HIS A 77 12.22 -1.70 12.70
C HIS A 77 12.88 -1.02 13.92
N SER A 78 14.18 -0.74 13.85
CA SER A 78 14.92 0.05 14.84
C SER A 78 15.03 1.53 14.43
N GLY A 79 14.62 1.86 13.21
CA GLY A 79 14.72 3.18 12.63
C GLY A 79 13.69 4.18 13.14
N ALA A 80 13.89 5.43 12.77
CA ALA A 80 12.99 6.51 13.14
C ALA A 80 11.63 6.38 12.40
N PRO A 81 10.48 6.62 13.05
CA PRO A 81 9.19 6.60 12.36
C PRO A 81 9.11 7.64 11.24
N SER A 82 8.57 7.23 10.08
CA SER A 82 8.26 8.14 8.98
C SER A 82 6.99 8.93 9.27
N ALA A 83 7.12 10.04 10.00
CA ALA A 83 5.99 10.82 10.50
C ALA A 83 5.03 11.28 9.40
N ALA A 84 5.54 11.74 8.24
CA ALA A 84 4.69 12.20 7.14
C ALA A 84 3.84 11.07 6.55
N TYR A 85 4.41 9.87 6.41
CA TYR A 85 3.69 8.69 5.91
C TYR A 85 2.66 8.20 6.93
N LEU A 86 3.07 8.06 8.19
CA LEU A 86 2.18 7.67 9.27
C LEU A 86 1.00 8.65 9.39
N ASN A 87 1.24 9.97 9.33
CA ASN A 87 0.15 10.96 9.37
C ASN A 87 -0.82 10.88 8.19
N ALA A 88 -0.39 10.33 7.04
CA ALA A 88 -1.26 10.19 5.87
C ALA A 88 -2.21 8.99 5.98
N ILE A 89 -1.87 7.95 6.74
CA ILE A 89 -2.65 6.69 6.82
C ILE A 89 -3.45 6.59 8.12
N ASP A 90 -4.47 5.74 8.10
CA ASP A 90 -5.39 5.50 9.23
C ASP A 90 -5.18 4.11 9.84
N GLY A 91 -4.60 3.19 9.08
CA GLY A 91 -4.22 1.86 9.53
C GLY A 91 -3.19 1.20 8.62
N ASN A 92 -2.73 0.02 9.02
CA ASN A 92 -1.93 -0.88 8.19
C ASN A 92 -2.62 -2.25 8.15
N GLY A 93 -2.73 -2.80 6.95
CA GLY A 93 -3.05 -4.20 6.70
C GLY A 93 -1.78 -5.05 6.70
N GLN A 94 -1.86 -6.25 7.24
CA GLN A 94 -0.79 -7.25 7.17
C GLN A 94 -1.39 -8.62 6.91
N GLU A 95 -0.95 -9.25 5.84
CA GLU A 95 -1.26 -10.65 5.56
C GLU A 95 -0.26 -11.58 6.24
N ASP A 96 -0.68 -12.81 6.50
CA ASP A 96 0.18 -13.94 6.82
C ASP A 96 1.03 -13.79 8.12
N LEU A 97 0.57 -12.99 9.09
CA LEU A 97 1.37 -12.62 10.26
C LEU A 97 1.65 -13.82 11.20
N TYR A 98 0.61 -14.61 11.47
CA TYR A 98 0.68 -15.79 12.35
C TYR A 98 0.36 -17.09 11.61
N TYR A 99 -0.40 -17.05 10.52
CA TYR A 99 -0.66 -18.21 9.67
C TYR A 99 -0.74 -17.82 8.20
N GLY A 100 -0.17 -18.66 7.33
CA GLY A 100 -0.29 -18.53 5.88
C GLY A 100 0.99 -18.12 5.14
N TYR A 101 2.05 -17.71 5.83
CA TYR A 101 3.22 -17.09 5.18
C TYR A 101 3.93 -17.99 4.16
N GLU A 102 4.20 -19.24 4.54
CA GLU A 102 4.78 -20.22 3.62
C GLU A 102 3.70 -21.05 2.91
N ASN A 103 2.64 -21.42 3.66
CA ASN A 103 1.51 -22.21 3.18
C ASN A 103 0.28 -21.92 4.05
N ASP A 104 -0.91 -22.06 3.46
CA ASP A 104 -2.18 -21.92 4.15
C ASP A 104 -2.30 -22.88 5.35
N ASP A 105 -2.93 -22.41 6.41
CA ASP A 105 -3.15 -23.13 7.66
C ASP A 105 -1.88 -23.57 8.40
N VAL A 106 -0.70 -23.17 7.91
CA VAL A 106 0.61 -23.38 8.56
C VAL A 106 1.00 -22.13 9.34
N ALA A 107 1.48 -22.33 10.56
CA ALA A 107 1.95 -21.24 11.41
C ALA A 107 3.16 -20.53 10.79
N THR A 108 3.11 -19.21 10.74
CA THR A 108 4.24 -18.35 10.37
C THR A 108 5.37 -18.52 11.39
N SER A 109 6.61 -18.57 10.90
CA SER A 109 7.75 -18.81 11.78
C SER A 109 7.88 -17.69 12.83
N PRO A 110 8.23 -18.01 14.10
CA PRO A 110 8.33 -16.99 15.16
C PRO A 110 9.29 -15.85 14.84
N SER A 111 10.35 -16.09 14.07
CA SER A 111 11.30 -15.05 13.63
C SER A 111 10.66 -14.07 12.65
N VAL A 112 9.91 -14.56 11.67
CA VAL A 112 9.18 -13.72 10.70
C VAL A 112 8.11 -12.90 11.41
N THR A 113 7.31 -13.55 12.27
CA THR A 113 6.30 -12.83 13.06
C THR A 113 6.93 -11.77 13.97
N ALA A 114 8.06 -12.06 14.62
CA ALA A 114 8.74 -11.11 15.49
C ALA A 114 9.26 -9.89 14.72
N ASP A 115 9.82 -10.11 13.52
CA ASP A 115 10.32 -9.04 12.67
C ASP A 115 9.19 -8.11 12.19
N ILE A 116 8.15 -8.68 11.56
CA ILE A 116 6.99 -7.91 11.08
C ILE A 116 6.33 -7.15 12.23
N ARG A 117 6.19 -7.77 13.41
CA ARG A 117 5.62 -7.11 14.59
C ARG A 117 6.43 -5.91 15.07
N GLY A 118 7.75 -5.92 14.90
CA GLY A 118 8.59 -4.75 15.20
C GLY A 118 8.08 -3.50 14.51
N TYR A 119 7.76 -3.61 13.21
CA TYR A 119 7.19 -2.51 12.42
C TYR A 119 5.72 -2.23 12.76
N LEU A 120 4.88 -3.25 12.94
CA LEU A 120 3.47 -3.07 13.31
C LEU A 120 3.33 -2.32 14.64
N ASP A 121 4.23 -2.59 15.60
CA ASP A 121 4.24 -1.90 16.89
C ASP A 121 4.62 -0.42 16.75
N ILE A 122 5.47 -0.04 15.79
CA ILE A 122 5.74 1.37 15.45
C ILE A 122 4.46 2.03 14.92
N SER A 123 3.79 1.39 13.96
CA SER A 123 2.56 1.92 13.38
C SER A 123 1.47 2.11 14.44
N LYS A 124 1.24 1.07 15.26
CA LYS A 124 0.27 1.09 16.36
C LYS A 124 0.59 2.16 17.41
N LYS A 125 1.86 2.32 17.81
CA LYS A 125 2.29 3.39 18.75
C LYS A 125 2.02 4.78 18.20
N ASN A 126 1.97 4.94 16.87
CA ASN A 126 1.60 6.18 16.19
C ASN A 126 0.08 6.28 15.92
N GLY A 127 -0.74 5.49 16.63
CA GLY A 127 -2.20 5.60 16.64
C GLY A 127 -2.89 4.94 15.44
N LYS A 128 -2.19 4.10 14.68
CA LYS A 128 -2.75 3.43 13.50
C LYS A 128 -3.44 2.13 13.88
N LYS A 129 -4.56 1.85 13.23
CA LYS A 129 -5.25 0.56 13.38
C LYS A 129 -4.47 -0.52 12.64
N ILE A 130 -4.26 -1.67 13.28
CA ILE A 130 -3.62 -2.82 12.62
C ILE A 130 -4.71 -3.84 12.28
N LEU A 131 -4.77 -4.20 11.01
CA LEU A 131 -5.68 -5.19 10.44
C LEU A 131 -4.84 -6.39 9.99
N VAL A 132 -5.08 -7.56 10.56
CA VAL A 132 -4.32 -8.77 10.22
C VAL A 132 -5.22 -9.79 9.52
N THR A 133 -4.81 -10.22 8.34
CA THR A 133 -5.44 -11.34 7.62
C THR A 133 -4.52 -12.55 7.75
N ASP A 134 -4.94 -13.55 8.51
CA ASP A 134 -4.23 -14.84 8.59
C ASP A 134 -4.97 -15.85 7.73
N TYR A 135 -4.25 -16.67 6.97
CA TYR A 135 -4.85 -17.71 6.14
C TYR A 135 -4.78 -19.05 6.85
N CYS A 136 -5.87 -19.41 7.50
CA CYS A 136 -6.00 -20.64 8.28
C CYS A 136 -7.44 -21.12 8.30
N SER A 137 -7.64 -22.43 8.19
CA SER A 137 -8.95 -23.07 8.05
C SER A 137 -9.23 -24.09 9.16
N THR A 138 -8.21 -24.60 9.85
CA THR A 138 -8.41 -25.47 11.02
C THR A 138 -9.00 -24.65 12.18
N PRO A 139 -10.12 -25.06 12.80
CA PRO A 139 -10.78 -24.26 13.85
C PRO A 139 -9.89 -23.86 15.03
N SER A 140 -8.95 -24.72 15.44
CA SER A 140 -7.97 -24.39 16.48
C SER A 140 -6.98 -23.31 16.03
N ASN A 141 -6.56 -23.31 14.76
CA ASN A 141 -5.68 -22.29 14.19
C ASN A 141 -6.41 -20.95 14.05
N MET A 142 -7.64 -20.95 13.55
CA MET A 142 -8.47 -19.74 13.48
C MET A 142 -8.70 -19.14 14.87
N THR A 143 -9.05 -19.98 15.86
CA THR A 143 -9.20 -19.54 17.26
C THR A 143 -7.91 -18.95 17.79
N ARG A 144 -6.78 -19.61 17.53
CA ARG A 144 -5.46 -19.16 17.97
C ARG A 144 -5.05 -17.85 17.28
N SER A 145 -5.31 -17.67 15.99
CA SER A 145 -5.08 -16.43 15.25
C SER A 145 -5.83 -15.26 15.90
N TYR A 146 -7.15 -15.40 16.14
CA TYR A 146 -7.93 -14.36 16.80
C TYR A 146 -7.40 -14.02 18.20
N GLN A 147 -7.01 -15.03 18.98
CA GLN A 147 -6.49 -14.83 20.34
C GLN A 147 -5.18 -14.04 20.35
N VAL A 148 -4.20 -14.37 19.49
CA VAL A 148 -2.92 -13.65 19.53
C VAL A 148 -2.94 -12.31 18.86
N ASN A 149 -3.71 -12.14 17.79
CA ASN A 149 -3.95 -10.81 17.24
C ASN A 149 -4.62 -9.92 18.29
N GLY A 150 -5.65 -10.42 18.98
CA GLY A 150 -6.31 -9.71 20.07
C GLY A 150 -5.38 -9.36 21.23
N ALA A 151 -4.51 -10.30 21.65
CA ALA A 151 -3.52 -10.05 22.70
C ALA A 151 -2.49 -8.97 22.31
N ASN A 152 -2.22 -8.80 21.02
CA ASN A 152 -1.38 -7.74 20.48
C ASN A 152 -2.16 -6.46 20.14
N GLY A 153 -3.47 -6.41 20.42
CA GLY A 153 -4.33 -5.25 20.17
C GLY A 153 -4.56 -4.98 18.69
N TYR A 154 -4.48 -6.01 17.85
CA TYR A 154 -4.82 -5.96 16.43
C TYR A 154 -6.27 -6.42 16.25
N ILE A 155 -6.95 -5.93 15.22
CA ILE A 155 -8.17 -6.59 14.72
C ILE A 155 -7.75 -7.57 13.64
N SER A 156 -8.42 -8.72 13.56
CA SER A 156 -8.02 -9.76 12.62
C SER A 156 -9.20 -10.42 11.93
N PHE A 157 -8.89 -11.02 10.79
CA PHE A 157 -9.73 -11.89 9.99
C PHE A 157 -8.96 -13.17 9.72
N ALA A 158 -9.48 -14.31 10.21
CA ALA A 158 -8.96 -15.62 9.85
C ALA A 158 -9.67 -16.07 8.57
N ALA A 159 -9.00 -15.94 7.43
CA ALA A 159 -9.51 -16.35 6.13
C ALA A 159 -9.30 -17.86 5.97
N ASP A 160 -10.38 -18.62 5.78
CA ASP A 160 -10.31 -20.07 5.52
C ASP A 160 -10.07 -20.39 4.04
N GLN A 161 -10.09 -19.38 3.16
CA GLN A 161 -9.74 -19.48 1.74
C GLN A 161 -8.87 -18.29 1.33
N ARG A 162 -7.70 -18.57 0.72
CA ARG A 162 -6.79 -17.53 0.23
C ARG A 162 -7.37 -16.64 -0.85
N GLU A 163 -8.31 -17.18 -1.62
CA GLU A 163 -9.00 -16.42 -2.66
C GLU A 163 -9.90 -15.31 -2.11
N LEU A 164 -10.20 -15.26 -0.80
CA LEU A 164 -11.05 -14.22 -0.21
C LEU A 164 -12.40 -14.08 -0.94
N ASN A 165 -13.02 -15.21 -1.26
CA ASN A 165 -14.26 -15.28 -2.02
C ASN A 165 -15.45 -15.83 -1.20
N ASN A 166 -15.27 -16.07 0.10
CA ASN A 166 -16.31 -16.62 0.97
C ASN A 166 -16.37 -15.91 2.33
N ILE A 167 -17.55 -15.91 2.95
CA ILE A 167 -17.71 -15.55 4.36
C ILE A 167 -17.46 -16.82 5.18
N PRO A 168 -16.42 -16.87 6.05
CA PRO A 168 -16.10 -18.08 6.81
C PRO A 168 -17.26 -18.50 7.72
N GLY A 169 -17.50 -19.81 7.79
CA GLY A 169 -18.52 -20.38 8.68
C GLY A 169 -18.05 -20.53 10.14
N PHE A 170 -16.74 -20.42 10.38
CA PHE A 170 -16.12 -20.49 11.70
C PHE A 170 -15.35 -19.20 12.01
N PRO A 171 -15.36 -18.71 13.27
CA PRO A 171 -16.25 -19.13 14.35
C PRO A 171 -17.71 -18.81 14.03
N ALA A 172 -18.64 -19.62 14.53
CA ALA A 172 -20.07 -19.41 14.31
C ALA A 172 -20.55 -18.03 14.80
N LYS A 173 -19.91 -17.50 15.86
CA LYS A 173 -20.04 -16.10 16.29
C LYS A 173 -18.83 -15.32 15.80
N ILE A 174 -19.07 -14.24 15.06
CA ILE A 174 -18.03 -13.34 14.57
C ILE A 174 -17.16 -12.86 15.75
N ASN A 175 -15.85 -12.97 15.60
CA ASN A 175 -14.90 -12.51 16.61
C ASN A 175 -15.09 -11.00 16.86
N ASN A 176 -15.17 -10.59 18.13
CA ASN A 176 -15.43 -9.20 18.54
C ASN A 176 -16.69 -8.54 17.91
N GLU A 177 -17.73 -9.33 17.58
CA GLU A 177 -19.00 -8.83 17.09
C GLU A 177 -19.64 -7.78 18.02
N ASN A 178 -20.21 -6.73 17.43
CA ASN A 178 -20.91 -5.67 18.16
C ASN A 178 -21.95 -4.97 17.27
N ALA A 179 -22.86 -4.22 17.90
CA ALA A 179 -23.92 -3.47 17.23
C ALA A 179 -23.59 -1.97 17.04
N ASN A 180 -22.33 -1.57 17.19
CA ASN A 180 -21.97 -0.17 17.11
C ASN A 180 -22.14 0.38 15.69
N VAL A 181 -22.38 1.70 15.61
CA VAL A 181 -22.22 2.49 14.39
C VAL A 181 -20.75 2.85 14.27
N ILE A 182 -20.07 2.27 13.28
CA ILE A 182 -18.64 2.49 13.05
C ILE A 182 -18.49 3.73 12.18
N SER A 183 -17.86 4.78 12.71
CA SER A 183 -17.75 6.09 12.08
C SER A 183 -16.35 6.42 11.57
N SER A 184 -15.36 5.65 12.04
CA SER A 184 -13.94 5.75 11.73
C SER A 184 -13.26 4.39 11.88
N LEU A 185 -12.11 4.19 11.24
CA LEU A 185 -11.39 2.91 11.30
C LEU A 185 -10.97 2.54 12.73
N SER A 186 -10.70 3.53 13.59
CA SER A 186 -10.35 3.29 14.99
C SER A 186 -11.46 2.59 15.77
N ASP A 187 -12.74 2.83 15.41
CA ASP A 187 -13.92 2.26 16.06
C ASP A 187 -14.09 0.76 15.79
N ALA A 188 -13.52 0.26 14.67
CA ALA A 188 -13.70 -1.11 14.21
C ALA A 188 -13.03 -2.12 15.16
N LYS A 189 -13.71 -3.24 15.42
CA LYS A 189 -13.24 -4.34 16.28
C LYS A 189 -13.04 -5.65 15.53
N ASN A 190 -13.52 -5.74 14.30
CA ASN A 190 -13.39 -6.88 13.40
C ASN A 190 -13.56 -6.39 11.95
N PHE A 191 -13.21 -7.23 10.98
CA PHE A 191 -13.45 -6.91 9.57
C PHE A 191 -13.65 -8.18 8.76
N LEU A 192 -14.23 -8.02 7.58
CA LEU A 192 -14.41 -9.04 6.56
C LEU A 192 -13.67 -8.59 5.30
N TYR A 193 -12.94 -9.51 4.66
CA TYR A 193 -12.15 -9.22 3.46
C TYR A 193 -12.61 -10.12 2.31
N LEU A 194 -13.22 -9.52 1.28
CA LEU A 194 -13.81 -10.21 0.13
C LEU A 194 -13.52 -9.50 -1.21
N ILE A 195 -12.50 -9.94 -1.94
CA ILE A 195 -12.12 -9.31 -3.22
C ILE A 195 -12.44 -10.13 -4.46
N ASN A 196 -12.60 -11.45 -4.34
CA ASN A 196 -12.99 -12.34 -5.45
C ASN A 196 -14.45 -12.79 -5.36
N SER A 197 -15.35 -11.84 -5.08
CA SER A 197 -16.78 -12.13 -4.84
C SER A 197 -17.49 -12.85 -6.00
N THR A 198 -17.02 -12.75 -7.23
CA THR A 198 -17.65 -13.39 -8.39
C THR A 198 -17.50 -14.90 -8.43
N ASP A 199 -16.59 -15.48 -7.64
CA ASP A 199 -16.38 -16.94 -7.64
C ASP A 199 -17.54 -17.68 -6.97
N ASN A 200 -18.16 -17.07 -5.97
CA ASN A 200 -19.18 -17.70 -5.12
C ASN A 200 -20.51 -16.95 -5.08
N PHE A 201 -20.60 -15.74 -5.64
CA PHE A 201 -21.84 -14.99 -5.74
C PHE A 201 -22.21 -14.80 -7.21
N ASN A 202 -23.48 -15.04 -7.57
CA ASN A 202 -23.93 -14.94 -8.98
C ASN A 202 -24.33 -13.51 -9.36
N SER A 203 -24.50 -12.62 -8.38
CA SER A 203 -24.89 -11.24 -8.62
C SER A 203 -24.51 -10.33 -7.45
N LYS A 204 -24.42 -9.02 -7.73
CA LYS A 204 -24.31 -8.00 -6.69
C LYS A 204 -25.40 -8.09 -5.64
N ALA A 205 -26.64 -8.38 -6.04
CA ALA A 205 -27.77 -8.47 -5.11
C ALA A 205 -27.59 -9.62 -4.12
N GLU A 206 -27.08 -10.76 -4.59
CA GLU A 206 -26.74 -11.91 -3.75
C GLU A 206 -25.60 -11.59 -2.78
N PHE A 207 -24.52 -10.98 -3.29
CA PHE A 207 -23.39 -10.51 -2.48
C PHE A 207 -23.83 -9.53 -1.38
N ILE A 208 -24.60 -8.49 -1.74
CA ILE A 208 -25.11 -7.49 -0.80
C ILE A 208 -25.97 -8.15 0.27
N LYS A 209 -26.87 -9.06 -0.13
CA LYS A 209 -27.72 -9.81 0.83
C LYS A 209 -26.88 -10.63 1.80
N ALA A 210 -25.88 -11.36 1.31
CA ALA A 210 -25.02 -12.18 2.16
C ALA A 210 -24.22 -11.34 3.15
N VAL A 211 -23.61 -10.24 2.70
CA VAL A 211 -22.79 -9.37 3.55
C VAL A 211 -23.65 -8.61 4.56
N THR A 212 -24.81 -8.09 4.16
CA THR A 212 -25.72 -7.37 5.09
C THR A 212 -26.37 -8.29 6.12
N ALA A 213 -26.35 -9.61 5.92
CA ALA A 213 -26.73 -10.61 6.93
C ALA A 213 -25.65 -10.84 8.02
N THR A 214 -24.48 -10.22 7.90
CA THR A 214 -23.40 -10.31 8.89
C THR A 214 -23.29 -9.02 9.73
N ASN A 215 -22.39 -9.01 10.72
CA ASN A 215 -22.20 -7.89 11.65
C ASN A 215 -20.75 -7.37 11.72
N TYR A 216 -19.97 -7.56 10.65
CA TYR A 216 -18.60 -7.04 10.59
C TYR A 216 -18.55 -5.51 10.61
N ASP A 217 -17.57 -4.93 11.32
CA ASP A 217 -17.38 -3.48 11.51
C ASP A 217 -16.77 -2.77 10.30
N ALA A 218 -15.96 -3.49 9.52
CA ALA A 218 -15.47 -3.05 8.23
C ALA A 218 -15.60 -4.19 7.21
N LEU A 219 -15.90 -3.81 5.96
CA LEU A 219 -15.88 -4.67 4.79
C LEU A 219 -14.80 -4.14 3.84
N ILE A 220 -13.80 -4.96 3.55
CA ILE A 220 -12.82 -4.70 2.49
C ILE A 220 -13.29 -5.50 1.28
N MET A 221 -13.50 -4.82 0.15
CA MET A 221 -14.01 -5.43 -1.08
C MET A 221 -13.55 -4.69 -2.33
N ASP A 222 -13.71 -5.29 -3.51
CA ASP A 222 -13.43 -4.61 -4.77
C ASP A 222 -14.52 -3.56 -5.13
N LEU A 223 -14.15 -2.51 -5.87
CA LEU A 223 -15.12 -1.56 -6.46
C LEU A 223 -16.02 -2.25 -7.50
N TYR A 224 -15.52 -3.29 -8.15
CA TYR A 224 -16.17 -3.97 -9.25
C TYR A 224 -16.70 -5.34 -8.81
N PHE A 225 -17.89 -5.65 -9.30
CA PHE A 225 -18.40 -7.02 -9.38
C PHE A 225 -18.28 -7.45 -10.84
N ASP A 226 -17.34 -8.34 -11.14
CA ASP A 226 -16.85 -8.61 -12.50
C ASP A 226 -16.43 -7.29 -13.19
N LYS A 227 -17.12 -6.86 -14.25
CA LYS A 227 -16.79 -5.62 -14.99
C LYS A 227 -17.62 -4.43 -14.57
N THR A 228 -18.57 -4.61 -13.66
CA THR A 228 -19.54 -3.58 -13.30
C THR A 228 -19.24 -3.00 -11.93
N ALA A 229 -18.91 -1.72 -11.87
CA ALA A 229 -18.70 -1.01 -10.62
C ALA A 229 -19.97 -1.03 -9.75
N PHE A 230 -19.83 -1.19 -8.44
CA PHE A 230 -20.90 -0.92 -7.49
C PHE A 230 -21.32 0.55 -7.53
N THR A 231 -22.62 0.79 -7.42
CA THR A 231 -23.19 2.13 -7.35
C THR A 231 -23.15 2.67 -5.92
N SER A 232 -23.29 3.99 -5.76
CA SER A 232 -23.38 4.60 -4.42
C SER A 232 -24.51 4.03 -3.56
N ALA A 233 -25.67 3.71 -4.17
CA ALA A 233 -26.78 3.09 -3.45
C ALA A 233 -26.43 1.67 -2.95
N GLU A 234 -25.73 0.88 -3.77
CA GLU A 234 -25.29 -0.48 -3.40
C GLU A 234 -24.24 -0.43 -2.27
N ILE A 235 -23.26 0.47 -2.36
CA ILE A 235 -22.27 0.68 -1.29
C ILE A 235 -22.94 1.16 0.00
N ASN A 236 -23.93 2.06 -0.08
CA ASN A 236 -24.69 2.49 1.09
C ASN A 236 -25.51 1.36 1.73
N ALA A 237 -26.04 0.43 0.92
CA ALA A 237 -26.71 -0.76 1.44
C ALA A 237 -25.73 -1.65 2.22
N LEU A 238 -24.53 -1.88 1.68
CA LEU A 238 -23.46 -2.67 2.29
C LEU A 238 -22.97 -2.11 3.64
N LYS A 239 -23.19 -0.82 3.93
CA LYS A 239 -22.87 -0.22 5.25
C LYS A 239 -23.79 -0.71 6.37
N SER A 240 -24.88 -1.42 6.08
CA SER A 240 -25.81 -1.91 7.11
C SER A 240 -25.42 -3.28 7.64
N LYS A 241 -25.43 -3.41 8.97
CA LYS A 241 -25.28 -4.69 9.67
C LYS A 241 -26.64 -5.32 9.98
N ALA A 242 -26.69 -6.64 10.09
CA ALA A 242 -27.93 -7.36 10.43
C ALA A 242 -28.49 -6.96 11.81
N ASN A 243 -27.61 -6.62 12.75
CA ASN A 243 -27.96 -6.22 14.12
C ASN A 243 -28.32 -4.72 14.27
N GLY A 244 -28.50 -3.99 13.17
CA GLY A 244 -28.87 -2.56 13.18
C GLY A 244 -27.70 -1.58 13.29
N GLY A 245 -26.48 -2.07 13.56
CA GLY A 245 -25.27 -1.24 13.50
C GLY A 245 -24.90 -0.82 12.08
N LYS A 246 -23.83 -0.03 11.96
CA LYS A 246 -23.27 0.40 10.66
C LYS A 246 -21.79 0.05 10.57
N ARG A 247 -21.34 -0.32 9.38
CA ARG A 247 -19.95 -0.68 9.06
C ARG A 247 -19.34 0.31 8.09
N LEU A 248 -18.01 0.34 8.05
CA LEU A 248 -17.27 0.97 6.96
C LEU A 248 -17.21 0.02 5.76
N VAL A 249 -17.28 0.57 4.55
CA VAL A 249 -17.03 -0.18 3.31
C VAL A 249 -15.80 0.41 2.63
N ILE A 250 -14.77 -0.41 2.43
CA ILE A 250 -13.40 -0.02 2.06
C ILE A 250 -13.05 -0.72 0.75
N SER A 251 -12.58 0.03 -0.23
CA SER A 251 -12.26 -0.53 -1.56
C SER A 251 -10.84 -1.05 -1.60
N TYR A 252 -10.64 -2.28 -2.05
CA TYR A 252 -9.35 -2.75 -2.56
C TYR A 252 -8.91 -1.89 -3.74
N MET A 253 -7.61 -1.58 -3.83
CA MET A 253 -7.00 -0.88 -4.95
C MET A 253 -5.50 -1.21 -5.01
N SER A 254 -5.08 -1.98 -6.01
CA SER A 254 -3.66 -2.18 -6.31
C SER A 254 -3.02 -0.89 -6.82
N ILE A 255 -1.88 -0.50 -6.24
CA ILE A 255 -1.14 0.70 -6.65
C ILE A 255 0.28 0.40 -7.14
N GLY A 256 0.85 -0.75 -6.77
CA GLY A 256 2.16 -1.20 -7.23
C GLY A 256 2.12 -2.16 -8.42
N GLU A 257 0.92 -2.55 -8.88
CA GLU A 257 0.71 -3.35 -10.10
C GLU A 257 -0.44 -2.79 -10.94
N ALA A 258 -0.34 -3.00 -12.26
CA ALA A 258 -1.42 -2.81 -13.21
C ALA A 258 -2.07 -4.15 -13.56
N GLU A 259 -3.38 -4.19 -13.54
CA GLU A 259 -4.21 -5.39 -13.75
C GLU A 259 -4.87 -5.31 -15.12
N ASN A 260 -4.62 -6.29 -16.00
CA ASN A 260 -5.05 -6.22 -17.39
C ASN A 260 -6.57 -6.37 -17.61
N TYR A 261 -7.29 -6.75 -16.57
CA TYR A 261 -8.75 -6.85 -16.53
C TYR A 261 -9.43 -5.57 -16.02
N ARG A 262 -8.67 -4.54 -15.61
CA ARG A 262 -9.23 -3.25 -15.16
C ARG A 262 -9.59 -2.34 -16.31
N TYR A 263 -10.50 -1.40 -16.02
CA TYR A 263 -11.03 -0.44 -16.99
C TYR A 263 -9.96 0.45 -17.64
N TYR A 264 -8.84 0.70 -16.95
CA TYR A 264 -7.78 1.58 -17.44
C TYR A 264 -6.86 0.88 -18.44
N TRP A 265 -6.88 -0.46 -18.49
CA TRP A 265 -5.97 -1.23 -19.32
C TRP A 265 -6.24 -0.98 -20.81
N GLN A 266 -5.18 -0.70 -21.56
CA GLN A 266 -5.27 -0.58 -23.01
C GLN A 266 -4.69 -1.85 -23.66
N LYS A 267 -5.41 -2.43 -24.62
CA LYS A 267 -5.00 -3.67 -25.31
C LYS A 267 -3.62 -3.60 -25.99
N SER A 268 -3.12 -2.41 -26.27
CA SER A 268 -1.79 -2.17 -26.88
C SER A 268 -0.65 -2.19 -25.87
N TRP A 269 -0.93 -2.17 -24.57
CA TRP A 269 0.08 -2.18 -23.53
C TRP A 269 0.80 -3.52 -23.44
N LYS A 270 2.09 -3.45 -23.18
CA LYS A 270 3.01 -4.58 -22.97
C LYS A 270 4.19 -4.12 -22.11
N PRO A 271 4.91 -5.00 -21.40
CA PRO A 271 6.08 -4.60 -20.62
C PRO A 271 7.03 -3.70 -21.43
N GLY A 272 7.40 -2.55 -20.85
CA GLY A 272 8.18 -1.48 -21.48
C GLY A 272 7.37 -0.44 -22.28
N ASN A 273 6.08 -0.67 -22.55
CA ASN A 273 5.19 0.28 -23.21
C ASN A 273 3.74 0.19 -22.66
N PRO A 274 3.29 1.16 -21.85
CA PRO A 274 3.95 2.43 -21.51
C PRO A 274 5.22 2.22 -20.67
N VAL A 275 6.10 3.22 -20.62
CA VAL A 275 7.44 3.11 -20.00
C VAL A 275 7.39 2.73 -18.51
N TRP A 276 6.26 2.97 -17.85
CA TRP A 276 6.02 2.63 -16.45
C TRP A 276 5.53 1.19 -16.24
N LEU A 277 5.10 0.48 -17.29
CA LEU A 277 4.63 -0.90 -17.18
C LEU A 277 5.82 -1.87 -17.28
N ASP A 278 6.04 -2.68 -16.26
CA ASP A 278 7.13 -3.65 -16.14
C ASP A 278 6.62 -5.09 -16.33
N ALA A 279 7.40 -6.08 -15.88
CA ALA A 279 7.12 -7.50 -16.09
C ALA A 279 5.80 -7.94 -15.44
N GLU A 280 5.16 -8.93 -16.07
CA GLU A 280 4.05 -9.66 -15.48
C GLU A 280 4.51 -10.38 -14.21
N ASN A 281 3.66 -10.36 -13.18
CA ASN A 281 3.87 -11.09 -11.96
C ASN A 281 3.69 -12.60 -12.24
N PRO A 282 4.73 -13.43 -12.05
CA PRO A 282 4.65 -14.86 -12.38
C PRO A 282 3.68 -15.63 -11.46
N GLN A 283 3.38 -15.09 -10.28
CA GLN A 283 2.45 -15.68 -9.32
C GLN A 283 1.00 -15.24 -9.59
N TRP A 284 0.82 -14.06 -10.18
CA TRP A 284 -0.48 -13.43 -10.40
C TRP A 284 -0.64 -13.03 -11.88
N LYS A 285 -0.99 -14.01 -12.71
CA LYS A 285 -1.17 -13.79 -14.15
C LYS A 285 -2.14 -12.64 -14.43
N GLY A 286 -1.79 -11.78 -15.37
CA GLY A 286 -2.55 -10.58 -15.71
C GLY A 286 -2.23 -9.35 -14.85
N ASN A 287 -1.40 -9.49 -13.82
CA ASN A 287 -0.89 -8.38 -13.01
C ASN A 287 0.54 -8.05 -13.44
N TYR A 288 0.87 -6.76 -13.54
CA TYR A 288 2.16 -6.29 -14.06
C TYR A 288 2.75 -5.27 -13.10
N LYS A 289 4.02 -5.45 -12.69
CA LYS A 289 4.70 -4.43 -11.86
C LYS A 289 4.69 -3.08 -12.58
N VAL A 290 4.60 -2.00 -11.81
CA VAL A 290 4.63 -0.65 -12.36
C VAL A 290 5.63 0.23 -11.63
N LYS A 291 6.29 1.11 -12.40
CA LYS A 291 7.14 2.18 -11.87
C LYS A 291 6.24 3.21 -11.21
N TYR A 292 5.82 2.94 -9.98
CA TYR A 292 4.76 3.69 -9.29
C TYR A 292 5.11 5.16 -9.01
N TRP A 293 6.39 5.53 -9.11
CA TRP A 293 6.86 6.93 -9.12
C TRP A 293 6.54 7.68 -10.42
N ASN A 294 6.14 6.98 -11.48
CA ASN A 294 5.81 7.59 -12.76
C ASN A 294 4.45 8.31 -12.70
N LYS A 295 4.43 9.56 -13.19
CA LYS A 295 3.24 10.42 -13.08
C LYS A 295 2.04 9.93 -13.89
N ASP A 296 2.25 9.28 -15.03
CA ASP A 296 1.15 8.78 -15.85
C ASP A 296 0.42 7.63 -15.15
N TRP A 297 1.16 6.74 -14.49
CA TRP A 297 0.56 5.73 -13.61
C TRP A 297 -0.17 6.37 -12.43
N GLN A 298 0.46 7.32 -11.75
CA GLN A 298 -0.19 8.03 -10.63
C GLN A 298 -1.49 8.72 -11.05
N ASN A 299 -1.55 9.29 -12.27
CA ASN A 299 -2.75 9.92 -12.82
C ASN A 299 -3.88 8.92 -13.13
N ILE A 300 -3.55 7.65 -13.41
CA ILE A 300 -4.56 6.58 -13.50
C ILE A 300 -5.15 6.32 -12.10
N ILE A 301 -4.32 6.33 -11.07
CA ILE A 301 -4.71 5.98 -9.70
C ILE A 301 -5.44 7.12 -8.96
N TYR A 302 -4.96 8.36 -9.01
CA TYR A 302 -5.55 9.49 -8.29
C TYR A 302 -5.37 10.86 -8.97
N GLY A 303 -5.98 11.90 -8.39
CA GLY A 303 -5.66 13.30 -8.71
C GLY A 303 -6.53 13.95 -9.79
N ASN A 304 -7.50 13.23 -10.37
CA ASN A 304 -8.41 13.76 -11.39
C ASN A 304 -9.75 13.02 -11.42
N ASP A 305 -10.73 13.55 -12.16
CA ASP A 305 -12.09 13.01 -12.18
C ASP A 305 -12.25 11.63 -12.84
N SER A 306 -11.26 11.21 -13.63
CA SER A 306 -11.24 9.91 -14.31
C SER A 306 -10.46 8.83 -13.55
N SER A 307 -9.72 9.22 -12.50
CA SER A 307 -8.84 8.34 -11.74
C SER A 307 -9.59 7.25 -10.95
N TYR A 308 -8.89 6.15 -10.65
CA TYR A 308 -9.47 5.00 -9.96
C TYR A 308 -10.01 5.41 -8.58
N LEU A 309 -9.19 6.12 -7.78
CA LEU A 309 -9.61 6.63 -6.48
C LEU A 309 -10.84 7.55 -6.58
N LYS A 310 -10.98 8.35 -7.65
CA LYS A 310 -12.20 9.14 -7.84
C LYS A 310 -13.43 8.26 -8.04
N LYS A 311 -13.33 7.18 -8.82
CA LYS A 311 -14.44 6.24 -9.00
C LYS A 311 -14.87 5.61 -7.67
N ILE A 312 -13.90 5.24 -6.82
CA ILE A 312 -14.14 4.73 -5.45
C ILE A 312 -14.88 5.77 -4.60
N LEU A 313 -14.41 7.02 -4.60
CA LEU A 313 -15.05 8.12 -3.86
C LEU A 313 -16.47 8.40 -4.37
N ASN A 314 -16.70 8.40 -5.68
CA ASN A 314 -18.02 8.61 -6.28
C ASN A 314 -19.01 7.48 -5.95
N ALA A 315 -18.51 6.25 -5.76
CA ALA A 315 -19.31 5.13 -5.28
C ALA A 315 -19.57 5.18 -3.76
N ASN A 316 -19.09 6.22 -3.05
CA ASN A 316 -19.31 6.46 -1.63
C ASN A 316 -18.71 5.39 -0.69
N PHE A 317 -17.58 4.80 -1.08
CA PHE A 317 -16.74 4.03 -0.16
C PHE A 317 -16.22 4.93 0.98
N ASP A 318 -16.01 4.35 2.16
CA ASP A 318 -15.50 5.03 3.36
C ASP A 318 -13.96 5.01 3.44
N GLY A 319 -13.30 4.23 2.59
CA GLY A 319 -11.85 4.16 2.56
C GLY A 319 -11.31 3.35 1.39
N VAL A 320 -9.98 3.28 1.32
CA VAL A 320 -9.24 2.47 0.38
C VAL A 320 -8.22 1.61 1.12
N TYR A 321 -8.11 0.36 0.69
CA TYR A 321 -7.15 -0.63 1.13
C TYR A 321 -6.16 -0.84 -0.02
N LEU A 322 -4.95 -0.35 0.16
CA LEU A 322 -3.95 -0.19 -0.90
C LEU A 322 -3.04 -1.40 -0.95
N ASP A 323 -3.00 -2.05 -2.12
CA ASP A 323 -2.23 -3.27 -2.30
C ASP A 323 -0.98 -3.08 -3.17
N ILE A 324 -0.06 -4.03 -3.05
CA ILE A 324 1.26 -4.03 -3.68
C ILE A 324 2.11 -2.83 -3.22
N ILE A 325 2.02 -2.49 -1.93
CA ILE A 325 2.88 -1.49 -1.28
C ILE A 325 4.34 -1.92 -1.32
N ASP A 326 4.58 -3.21 -1.15
CA ASP A 326 5.89 -3.89 -1.23
C ASP A 326 6.54 -3.87 -2.63
N ALA A 327 5.92 -3.25 -3.63
CA ALA A 327 6.55 -3.06 -4.95
C ALA A 327 7.91 -2.35 -4.87
N PHE A 328 8.22 -1.61 -3.80
CA PHE A 328 9.57 -1.06 -3.61
C PHE A 328 10.64 -2.16 -3.50
N GLU A 329 10.34 -3.31 -2.88
CA GLU A 329 11.30 -4.42 -2.72
C GLU A 329 11.68 -4.99 -4.09
N TYR A 330 10.72 -5.07 -5.00
CA TYR A 330 10.97 -5.51 -6.37
C TYR A 330 11.98 -4.62 -7.10
N TYR A 331 11.94 -3.31 -6.88
CA TYR A 331 12.83 -2.36 -7.55
C TYR A 331 14.17 -2.15 -6.84
N GLU A 332 14.23 -2.37 -5.53
CA GLU A 332 15.49 -2.38 -4.77
C GLU A 332 16.38 -3.57 -5.10
N ASN A 333 15.78 -4.71 -5.46
CA ASN A 333 16.49 -5.95 -5.78
C ASN A 333 16.90 -6.07 -7.27
N ARG A 334 16.98 -4.97 -8.02
CA ARG A 334 17.19 -4.94 -9.47
C ARG A 334 18.52 -4.35 -9.91
#